data_AF-A0A355V7U7-F1
#
_entry.id   AF-A0A355V7U7-F1
#
_cell.length_a   1.000
_cell.length_b   1.000
_cell.length_c   1.000
_cell.angle_alpha   90.00
_cell.angle_beta   90.00
_cell.angle_gamma   90.00
#
_symmetry.space_group_name_H-M   'P 1'
#
loop_
_entity.id
_entity.type
_entity.pdbx_description
1 polymer ?
#
loop_
_entity_poly.entity_id
_entity_poly.type
_entity_poly.pdbx_seq_one_letter_code
_entity_poly.pdbx_strand_id
1 'polypeptide(L)'
;MAYSPTDILCDFTNPAHASHWRAINDGVMGGESSSAPEIKDGCLHFSGYISLENNGGFASIRSQQGMDLSSATGVKLRVLGDGRRYQFRLYTDARYHDSRIAYSCSFDTTAGQWLEVAIEFSSLKPVFRGRSLSGPAFNAAGVEQMGFLLADKQQGEFHLLVDWIRTL
;
A
#
# COMPACT_ATOMS: atom_id res chain seq x y z
N MET A 1 6.35 2.17 19.28
CA MET A 1 6.67 3.61 19.46
C MET A 1 5.44 4.39 19.04
N ALA A 2 5.08 5.47 19.74
CA ALA A 2 4.00 6.36 19.34
C ALA A 2 4.58 7.48 18.47
N TYR A 3 3.89 7.83 17.39
CA TYR A 3 4.33 8.85 16.42
C TYR A 3 3.73 10.23 16.71
N SER A 4 4.19 11.29 16.06
CA SER A 4 3.66 12.66 16.08
C SER A 4 3.15 13.05 14.67
N PRO A 5 2.35 14.12 14.48
CA PRO A 5 1.73 14.50 13.18
C PRO A 5 2.64 14.83 11.98
N THR A 6 3.95 14.60 12.06
CA THR A 6 4.87 14.81 10.92
C THR A 6 6.01 13.80 10.87
N ASP A 7 5.89 12.72 11.63
CA ASP A 7 6.94 11.73 11.75
C ASP A 7 7.06 10.87 10.50
N ILE A 8 8.29 10.67 10.08
CA ILE A 8 8.63 9.77 8.99
C ILE A 8 8.36 8.33 9.43
N LEU A 9 7.44 7.67 8.72
CA LEU A 9 7.11 6.25 8.91
C LEU A 9 7.99 5.36 8.03
N CYS A 10 8.28 5.81 6.82
CA CYS A 10 9.21 5.15 5.90
C CYS A 10 10.04 6.21 5.16
N ASP A 11 11.35 6.03 5.20
CA ASP A 11 12.35 6.74 4.41
C ASP A 11 13.30 5.70 3.82
N PHE A 12 13.44 5.73 2.49
CA PHE A 12 14.17 4.73 1.72
C PHE A 12 15.61 5.16 1.39
N THR A 13 16.06 6.32 1.89
CA THR A 13 17.46 6.76 1.80
C THR A 13 18.37 6.02 2.77
N ASN A 14 17.81 5.46 3.85
CA ASN A 14 18.53 4.67 4.84
C ASN A 14 18.09 3.20 4.80
N PRO A 15 18.97 2.26 4.40
CA PRO A 15 18.67 0.83 4.41
C PRO A 15 18.26 0.27 5.78
N ALA A 16 18.61 0.93 6.89
CA ALA A 16 18.17 0.53 8.23
C ALA A 16 16.67 0.87 8.50
N HIS A 17 16.08 1.78 7.72
CA HIS A 17 14.68 2.21 7.80
C HIS A 17 13.83 1.64 6.66
N ALA A 18 14.47 0.94 5.72
CA ALA A 18 13.85 0.16 4.68
C ALA A 18 13.18 -1.09 5.29
N SER A 19 11.95 -0.95 5.81
CA SER A 19 11.16 -2.08 6.30
C SER A 19 11.04 -3.17 5.22
N HIS A 20 11.12 -4.44 5.56
CA HIS A 20 11.12 -5.54 4.57
C HIS A 20 9.82 -5.59 3.74
N TRP A 21 9.87 -5.04 2.52
CA TRP A 21 8.79 -5.12 1.53
C TRP A 21 8.84 -6.44 0.78
N ARG A 22 7.69 -7.08 0.59
CA ARG A 22 7.55 -8.32 -0.18
C ARG A 22 6.41 -8.24 -1.17
N ALA A 23 6.57 -8.89 -2.32
CA ALA A 23 5.51 -9.05 -3.31
C ALA A 23 4.45 -10.05 -2.84
N ILE A 24 3.19 -9.76 -3.17
CA ILE A 24 2.02 -10.62 -2.98
C ILE A 24 1.15 -10.45 -4.23
N ASN A 25 1.31 -11.36 -5.19
CA ASN A 25 0.61 -11.31 -6.47
C ASN A 25 -0.54 -12.34 -6.51
N ASP A 26 -1.22 -12.41 -7.65
CA ASP A 26 -2.39 -13.25 -7.91
C ASP A 26 -2.11 -14.75 -8.14
N GLY A 27 -0.86 -15.18 -7.96
CA GLY A 27 -0.44 -16.57 -8.20
C GLY A 27 -1.17 -17.64 -7.40
N VAL A 28 -1.82 -17.31 -6.27
CA VAL A 28 -2.64 -18.28 -5.49
C VAL A 28 -3.81 -18.83 -6.32
N MET A 29 -4.35 -18.02 -7.24
CA MET A 29 -5.44 -18.44 -8.14
C MET A 29 -4.93 -18.89 -9.53
N GLY A 30 -3.62 -19.00 -9.71
CA GLY A 30 -2.97 -19.28 -11.00
C GLY A 30 -2.71 -18.04 -11.86
N GLY A 31 -2.99 -16.84 -11.34
CA GLY A 31 -2.70 -15.58 -12.04
C GLY A 31 -1.21 -15.41 -12.33
N GLU A 32 -0.92 -14.70 -13.42
CA GLU A 32 0.44 -14.53 -13.94
C GLU A 32 0.97 -13.10 -13.75
N SER A 33 0.37 -12.31 -12.86
CA SER A 33 0.91 -10.98 -12.54
C SER A 33 2.21 -11.11 -11.75
N SER A 34 3.17 -10.26 -12.07
CA SER A 34 4.46 -10.22 -11.41
C SER A 34 4.73 -8.82 -10.85
N SER A 35 5.44 -8.77 -9.73
CA SER A 35 5.95 -7.53 -9.17
C SER A 35 7.15 -7.79 -8.29
N ALA A 36 8.03 -6.80 -8.20
CA ALA A 36 9.18 -6.81 -7.32
C ALA A 36 9.24 -5.48 -6.56
N PRO A 37 9.23 -5.49 -5.22
CA PRO A 37 9.68 -4.34 -4.45
C PRO A 37 11.21 -4.26 -4.53
N GLU A 38 11.74 -3.12 -4.96
CA GLU A 38 13.17 -2.83 -4.94
C GLU A 38 13.38 -1.49 -4.22
N ILE A 39 14.42 -1.38 -3.41
CA ILE A 39 14.81 -0.10 -2.81
C ILE A 39 16.08 0.35 -3.50
N LYS A 40 15.97 1.46 -4.23
CA LYS A 40 17.02 1.98 -5.09
C LYS A 40 16.91 3.50 -5.18
N ASP A 41 18.06 4.18 -5.26
CA ASP A 41 18.14 5.64 -5.43
C ASP A 41 17.33 6.43 -4.39
N GLY A 42 17.23 5.90 -3.16
CA GLY A 42 16.51 6.51 -2.05
C GLY A 42 14.97 6.37 -2.14
N CYS A 43 14.44 5.54 -3.04
CA CYS A 43 13.01 5.31 -3.22
C CYS A 43 12.67 3.80 -3.11
N LEU A 44 11.44 3.51 -2.73
CA LEU A 44 10.82 2.19 -2.94
C LEU A 44 10.19 2.15 -4.33
N HIS A 45 10.63 1.19 -5.13
CA HIS A 45 10.10 0.87 -6.44
C HIS A 45 9.10 -0.27 -6.31
N PHE A 46 7.87 -0.02 -6.69
CA PHE A 46 6.83 -1.01 -6.90
C PHE A 46 6.53 -1.12 -8.39
N SER A 47 7.13 -2.10 -9.06
CA SER A 47 7.00 -2.28 -10.51
C SER A 47 6.82 -3.74 -10.89
N GLY A 48 6.30 -3.96 -12.08
CA GLY A 48 6.10 -5.29 -12.65
C GLY A 48 5.13 -5.29 -13.82
N TYR A 49 4.43 -6.40 -14.00
CA TYR A 49 3.49 -6.61 -15.08
C TYR A 49 2.19 -7.20 -14.55
N ILE A 50 1.05 -6.59 -14.91
CA ILE A 50 -0.27 -7.14 -14.64
C ILE A 50 -0.68 -8.04 -15.80
N SER A 51 -1.02 -9.30 -15.51
CA SER A 51 -1.66 -10.22 -16.45
C SER A 51 -3.12 -10.44 -16.05
N LEU A 52 -4.03 -10.49 -17.03
CA LEU A 52 -5.44 -10.84 -16.80
C LEU A 52 -5.72 -12.33 -17.02
N GLU A 53 -4.70 -13.11 -17.38
CA GLU A 53 -4.80 -14.54 -17.57
C GLU A 53 -5.08 -15.26 -16.24
N ASN A 54 -5.73 -16.43 -16.32
CA ASN A 54 -6.06 -17.29 -15.17
C ASN A 54 -6.82 -16.58 -14.04
N ASN A 55 -7.70 -15.62 -14.38
CA ASN A 55 -8.42 -14.79 -13.42
C ASN A 55 -7.50 -13.94 -12.53
N GLY A 56 -6.31 -13.61 -13.03
CA GLY A 56 -5.40 -12.67 -12.43
C GLY A 56 -5.89 -11.22 -12.54
N GLY A 57 -4.96 -10.29 -12.36
CA GLY A 57 -5.16 -8.87 -12.54
C GLY A 57 -4.77 -8.03 -11.33
N PHE A 58 -3.89 -8.54 -10.45
CA PHE A 58 -3.35 -7.69 -9.39
C PHE A 58 -1.90 -7.99 -9.03
N ALA A 59 -1.22 -6.92 -8.62
CA ALA A 59 0.08 -6.96 -7.96
C ALA A 59 0.03 -6.17 -6.67
N SER A 60 0.69 -6.65 -5.62
CA SER A 60 0.76 -5.96 -4.32
C SER A 60 2.13 -6.08 -3.72
N ILE A 61 2.54 -5.06 -2.98
CA ILE A 61 3.69 -5.15 -2.06
C ILE A 61 3.23 -4.80 -0.64
N ARG A 62 3.84 -5.44 0.36
CA ARG A 62 3.52 -5.18 1.77
C ARG A 62 4.77 -5.22 2.63
N SER A 63 4.74 -4.46 3.71
CA SER A 63 5.78 -4.41 4.73
C SER A 63 5.21 -4.55 6.13
N GLN A 64 5.96 -5.21 7.02
CA GLN A 64 5.66 -5.31 8.46
C GLN A 64 6.22 -4.07 9.15
N GLN A 65 5.42 -3.40 9.97
CA GLN A 65 5.80 -2.12 10.58
C GLN A 65 5.61 -2.09 12.11
N GLY A 66 4.49 -2.64 12.62
CA GLY A 66 4.18 -2.63 14.05
C GLY A 66 4.20 -1.23 14.69
N MET A 67 3.15 -0.44 14.46
CA MET A 67 3.10 0.99 14.77
C MET A 67 1.81 1.38 15.52
N ASP A 68 1.96 2.37 16.40
CA ASP A 68 0.84 3.09 17.01
C ASP A 68 0.75 4.48 16.39
N LEU A 69 -0.27 4.68 15.54
CA LEU A 69 -0.56 5.93 14.83
C LEU A 69 -1.75 6.68 15.46
N SER A 70 -2.11 6.39 16.71
CA SER A 70 -3.30 6.97 17.39
C SER A 70 -3.25 8.50 17.55
N SER A 71 -2.06 9.10 17.46
CA SER A 71 -1.80 10.54 17.52
C SER A 71 -1.92 11.26 16.17
N ALA A 72 -2.02 10.53 15.07
CA ALA A 72 -2.13 11.08 13.72
C ALA A 72 -3.57 10.96 13.20
N THR A 73 -3.96 11.84 12.27
CA THR A 73 -5.28 11.76 11.62
C THR A 73 -5.23 10.97 10.30
N GLY A 74 -4.03 10.75 9.78
CA GLY A 74 -3.82 10.02 8.54
C GLY A 74 -2.34 9.86 8.21
N VAL A 75 -2.08 9.55 6.93
CA VAL A 75 -0.73 9.50 6.37
C VAL A 75 -0.62 10.31 5.10
N LYS A 76 0.56 10.84 4.83
CA LYS A 76 0.91 11.46 3.57
C LYS A 76 1.96 10.62 2.86
N LEU A 77 1.79 10.46 1.56
CA LEU A 77 2.69 9.73 0.68
C LEU A 77 3.29 10.72 -0.31
N ARG A 78 4.57 10.57 -0.65
CA ARG A 78 5.15 11.21 -1.84
C ARG A 78 5.48 10.14 -2.87
N VAL A 79 4.82 10.20 -4.02
CA VAL A 79 4.85 9.14 -5.03
C VAL A 79 5.01 9.68 -6.44
N LEU A 80 5.64 8.91 -7.32
CA LEU A 80 5.66 9.12 -8.76
C LEU A 80 5.12 7.86 -9.43
N GLY A 81 4.05 8.02 -10.22
CA GLY A 81 3.38 6.91 -10.87
C GLY A 81 3.38 7.02 -12.39
N ASP A 82 2.79 6.00 -13.00
CA ASP A 82 2.70 5.78 -14.44
C ASP A 82 1.36 6.23 -15.06
N GLY A 83 0.50 6.91 -14.29
CA GLY A 83 -0.84 7.30 -14.70
C GLY A 83 -1.93 6.31 -14.30
N ARG A 84 -1.58 5.17 -13.69
CA ARG A 84 -2.55 4.19 -13.19
C ARG A 84 -3.06 4.57 -11.80
N ARG A 85 -4.18 3.93 -11.42
CA ARG A 85 -4.83 4.10 -10.12
C ARG A 85 -4.36 3.03 -9.15
N TYR A 86 -3.76 3.44 -8.05
CA TYR A 86 -3.23 2.56 -7.02
C TYR A 86 -4.11 2.58 -5.77
N GLN A 87 -3.89 1.60 -4.90
CA GLN A 87 -4.42 1.59 -3.54
C GLN A 87 -3.28 1.61 -2.54
N PHE A 88 -3.36 2.50 -1.57
CA PHE A 88 -2.63 2.36 -0.32
C PHE A 88 -3.46 1.56 0.67
N ARG A 89 -2.79 0.70 1.45
CA ARG A 89 -3.44 -0.22 2.37
C ARG A 89 -2.74 -0.25 3.71
N LEU A 90 -3.54 -0.22 4.78
CA LEU A 90 -3.12 -0.51 6.14
C LEU A 90 -3.80 -1.78 6.63
N TYR A 91 -3.16 -2.46 7.58
CA TYR A 91 -3.67 -3.68 8.18
C TYR A 91 -3.50 -3.63 9.69
N THR A 92 -4.53 -4.05 10.40
CA THR A 92 -4.53 -4.22 11.86
C THR A 92 -4.76 -5.69 12.22
N ASP A 93 -5.03 -5.97 13.48
CA ASP A 93 -5.51 -7.27 13.98
C ASP A 93 -6.94 -7.63 13.52
N ALA A 94 -7.67 -6.70 12.90
CA ALA A 94 -9.05 -6.89 12.46
C ALA A 94 -9.20 -8.04 11.46
N ARG A 95 -10.24 -8.87 11.67
CA ARG A 95 -10.52 -10.08 10.90
C ARG A 95 -11.97 -10.15 10.44
N TYR A 96 -12.17 -10.85 9.33
CA TYR A 96 -13.46 -11.25 8.78
C TYR A 96 -13.36 -12.72 8.33
N HIS A 97 -14.21 -13.59 8.87
CA HIS A 97 -14.09 -15.06 8.75
C HIS A 97 -12.66 -15.55 9.01
N ASP A 98 -12.11 -15.20 10.19
CA ASP A 98 -10.76 -15.55 10.67
C ASP A 98 -9.58 -15.05 9.81
N SER A 99 -9.86 -14.36 8.71
CA SER A 99 -8.87 -13.81 7.80
C SER A 99 -8.71 -12.32 8.01
N ARG A 100 -7.47 -11.84 8.00
CA ARG A 100 -7.15 -10.41 8.12
C ARG A 100 -7.78 -9.61 6.97
N ILE A 101 -8.34 -8.45 7.30
CA ILE A 101 -8.86 -7.49 6.32
C ILE A 101 -7.85 -6.38 6.05
N ALA A 102 -7.99 -5.68 4.93
CA ALA A 102 -7.23 -4.46 4.65
C ALA A 102 -8.11 -3.23 4.88
N TYR A 103 -7.50 -2.12 5.22
CA TYR A 103 -8.11 -0.79 5.18
C TYR A 103 -7.49 -0.04 4.02
N SER A 104 -8.25 0.23 2.98
CA SER A 104 -7.72 0.75 1.71
C SER A 104 -8.25 2.13 1.38
N CYS A 105 -7.40 2.93 0.73
CA CYS A 105 -7.78 4.14 0.02
C CYS A 105 -7.15 4.13 -1.37
N SER A 106 -7.90 4.54 -2.39
CA SER A 106 -7.40 4.64 -3.76
C SER A 106 -6.92 6.05 -4.08
N PHE A 107 -5.89 6.16 -4.89
CA PHE A 107 -5.40 7.42 -5.43
C PHE A 107 -5.00 7.27 -6.89
N ASP A 108 -5.19 8.33 -7.65
CA ASP A 108 -4.78 8.42 -9.05
C ASP A 108 -3.36 9.00 -9.14
N THR A 109 -2.61 8.59 -10.16
CA THR A 109 -1.30 9.16 -10.46
C THR A 109 -1.35 9.89 -11.79
N THR A 110 -0.41 10.80 -12.02
CA THR A 110 -0.16 11.39 -13.34
C THR A 110 1.21 10.94 -13.80
N ALA A 111 1.28 10.38 -15.02
CA ALA A 111 2.49 9.74 -15.53
C ALA A 111 3.71 10.67 -15.44
N GLY A 112 4.76 10.21 -14.77
CA GLY A 112 6.03 10.94 -14.64
C GLY A 112 5.98 12.16 -13.71
N GLN A 113 4.90 12.35 -12.94
CA GLN A 113 4.78 13.45 -11.99
C GLN A 113 4.84 12.97 -10.55
N TRP A 114 5.65 13.68 -9.74
CA TRP A 114 5.63 13.54 -8.29
C TRP A 114 4.37 14.17 -7.71
N LEU A 115 3.67 13.43 -6.85
CA LEU A 115 2.46 13.85 -6.17
C LEU A 115 2.59 13.60 -4.67
N GLU A 116 2.01 14.49 -3.87
CA GLU A 116 1.77 14.23 -2.45
C GLU A 116 0.31 13.84 -2.25
N VAL A 117 0.08 12.63 -1.75
CA VAL A 117 -1.25 12.06 -1.53
C VAL A 117 -1.52 12.02 -0.03
N ALA A 118 -2.51 12.79 0.43
CA ALA A 118 -2.99 12.75 1.81
C ALA A 118 -4.09 11.70 1.94
N ILE A 119 -3.95 10.80 2.92
CA ILE A 119 -4.89 9.73 3.22
C ILE A 119 -5.32 9.86 4.67
N GLU A 120 -6.46 10.50 4.89
CA GLU A 120 -7.10 10.57 6.20
C GLU A 120 -7.57 9.16 6.61
N PHE A 121 -7.38 8.79 7.88
CA PHE A 121 -7.83 7.50 8.41
C PHE A 121 -9.35 7.33 8.31
N SER A 122 -10.10 8.43 8.38
CA SER A 122 -11.56 8.47 8.17
C SER A 122 -11.99 8.12 6.74
N SER A 123 -11.08 8.22 5.76
CA SER A 123 -11.34 7.85 4.36
C SER A 123 -11.09 6.38 4.07
N LEU A 124 -10.44 5.65 4.99
CA LEU A 124 -10.09 4.25 4.80
C LEU A 124 -11.34 3.37 4.82
N LYS A 125 -11.45 2.49 3.83
CA LYS A 125 -12.54 1.52 3.75
C LYS A 125 -12.04 0.12 4.10
N PRO A 126 -12.72 -0.62 5.00
CA PRO A 126 -12.40 -2.03 5.23
C PRO A 126 -12.76 -2.84 3.99
N VAL A 127 -11.80 -3.64 3.51
CA VAL A 127 -11.93 -4.48 2.33
C VAL A 127 -11.41 -5.88 2.59
N PHE A 128 -12.14 -6.87 2.08
CA PHE A 128 -11.75 -8.28 2.12
C PHE A 128 -11.80 -8.87 0.71
N ARG A 129 -10.63 -9.24 0.17
CA ARG A 129 -10.48 -9.86 -1.16
C ARG A 129 -11.24 -9.09 -2.26
N GLY A 130 -11.08 -7.77 -2.28
CA GLY A 130 -11.72 -6.87 -3.27
C GLY A 130 -13.15 -6.47 -2.96
N ARG A 131 -13.78 -7.03 -1.91
CA ARG A 131 -15.14 -6.66 -1.48
C ARG A 131 -15.06 -5.63 -0.36
N SER A 132 -15.85 -4.57 -0.46
CA SER A 132 -16.02 -3.61 0.64
C SER A 132 -16.81 -4.24 1.78
N LEU A 133 -16.43 -3.94 3.01
CA LEU A 133 -17.14 -4.33 4.22
C LEU A 133 -17.80 -3.10 4.86
N SER A 134 -18.78 -3.32 5.72
CA SER A 134 -19.36 -2.26 6.57
C SER A 134 -18.53 -1.97 7.82
N GLY A 135 -17.59 -2.86 8.17
CA GLY A 135 -16.73 -2.72 9.33
C GLY A 135 -15.80 -3.93 9.51
N PRO A 136 -15.05 -4.00 10.61
CA PRO A 136 -14.92 -2.98 11.67
C PRO A 136 -14.25 -1.69 11.19
N ALA A 137 -14.31 -0.63 12.01
CA ALA A 137 -13.63 0.64 11.74
C ALA A 137 -12.10 0.50 11.90
N PHE A 138 -11.35 1.35 11.22
CA PHE A 138 -9.90 1.37 11.31
C PHE A 138 -9.44 1.76 12.72
N ASN A 139 -8.52 0.97 13.30
CA ASN A 139 -7.88 1.26 14.58
C ASN A 139 -6.42 1.67 14.35
N ALA A 140 -6.13 2.96 14.52
CA ALA A 140 -4.79 3.51 14.30
C ALA A 140 -3.76 3.05 15.35
N ALA A 141 -4.19 2.57 16.52
CA ALA A 141 -3.27 2.19 17.60
C ALA A 141 -2.55 0.85 17.35
N GLY A 142 -3.04 0.05 16.42
CA GLY A 142 -2.58 -1.33 16.17
C GLY A 142 -2.27 -1.58 14.70
N VAL A 143 -1.54 -0.68 14.04
CA VAL A 143 -1.16 -0.86 12.63
C VAL A 143 -0.02 -1.85 12.54
N GLU A 144 -0.26 -3.01 11.96
CA GLU A 144 0.74 -4.07 11.84
C GLU A 144 1.48 -4.04 10.51
N GLN A 145 0.76 -3.74 9.41
CA GLN A 145 1.33 -3.73 8.07
C GLN A 145 0.83 -2.53 7.27
N MET A 146 1.63 -2.15 6.29
CA MET A 146 1.22 -1.26 5.21
C MET A 146 1.58 -1.85 3.85
N GLY A 147 0.96 -1.36 2.79
CA GLY A 147 1.19 -1.88 1.45
C GLY A 147 0.59 -1.03 0.34
N PHE A 148 1.01 -1.36 -0.88
CA PHE A 148 0.41 -0.88 -2.11
C PHE A 148 -0.23 -2.03 -2.88
N LEU A 149 -1.29 -1.74 -3.62
CA LEU A 149 -1.92 -2.67 -4.54
C LEU A 149 -2.24 -1.94 -5.85
N LEU A 150 -1.95 -2.60 -6.96
CA LEU A 150 -2.51 -2.30 -8.27
C LEU A 150 -3.47 -3.43 -8.65
N ALA A 151 -4.72 -3.08 -8.96
CA ALA A 151 -5.79 -4.02 -9.34
C ALA A 151 -6.86 -3.31 -10.19
N ASP A 152 -6.43 -2.56 -11.19
CA ASP A 152 -7.25 -1.69 -12.03
C ASP A 152 -7.85 -2.40 -13.26
N LYS A 153 -7.61 -3.72 -13.40
CA LYS A 153 -8.02 -4.55 -14.54
C LYS A 153 -7.41 -4.11 -15.88
N GLN A 154 -6.26 -3.44 -15.85
CA GLN A 154 -5.50 -3.11 -17.05
C GLN A 154 -4.30 -4.04 -17.16
N GLN A 155 -4.17 -4.74 -18.28
CA GLN A 155 -3.00 -5.55 -18.56
C GLN A 155 -1.82 -4.65 -18.96
N GLY A 156 -0.61 -5.02 -18.55
CA GLY A 156 0.60 -4.32 -18.97
C GLY A 156 1.56 -4.01 -17.83
N GLU A 157 2.69 -3.42 -18.22
CA GLU A 157 3.70 -2.93 -17.29
C GLU A 157 3.15 -1.85 -16.38
N PHE A 158 3.75 -1.74 -15.19
CA PHE A 158 3.46 -0.65 -14.27
C PHE A 158 4.67 -0.28 -13.43
N HIS A 159 4.67 0.95 -12.92
CA HIS A 159 5.63 1.39 -11.92
C HIS A 159 5.06 2.48 -11.01
N LEU A 160 5.38 2.35 -9.73
CA LEU A 160 5.13 3.36 -8.70
C LEU A 160 6.40 3.51 -7.87
N LEU A 161 6.97 4.71 -7.86
CA LEU A 161 8.04 5.09 -6.95
C LEU A 161 7.43 5.74 -5.71
N VAL A 162 7.96 5.41 -4.55
CA VAL A 162 7.58 6.00 -3.25
C VAL A 162 8.85 6.57 -2.63
N ASP A 163 8.85 7.88 -2.40
CA ASP A 163 9.99 8.58 -1.79
C ASP A 163 9.91 8.48 -0.26
N TRP A 164 8.74 8.80 0.31
CA TRP A 164 8.52 8.65 1.75
C TRP A 164 7.05 8.44 2.09
N ILE A 165 6.85 7.96 3.32
CA ILE A 165 5.55 7.87 3.98
C ILE A 165 5.69 8.52 5.35
N ARG A 166 4.79 9.44 5.69
CA ARG A 166 4.78 10.12 6.99
C ARG A 166 3.37 10.27 7.52
N THR A 167 3.22 10.58 8.81
CA THR A 167 1.93 10.95 9.40
C THR A 167 1.44 12.31 8.90
N LEU A 168 0.11 12.50 8.91
CA LEU A 168 -0.55 13.80 8.77
C LEU A 168 -0.72 14.50 10.12
#